data_AF-A0A016WJS7-F1
#
_entry.id   AF-A0A016WJS7-F1
#
_cell.length_a   1.000
_cell.length_b   1.000
_cell.length_c   1.000
_cell.angle_alpha   90.00
_cell.angle_beta   90.00
_cell.angle_gamma   90.00
#
_symmetry.space_group_name_H-M   'P 1'
#
loop_
_entity.id
_entity.type
_entity.pdbx_description
1 polymer ?
#
loop_
_entity_poly.entity_id
_entity_poly.type
_entity_poly.pdbx_seq_one_letter_code
_entity_poly.pdbx_strand_id
1 'polypeptide(L)'
;MRVEWTLRLIIALLLEPKTANLCSVETVASITELNSCFESFFTTSSSTTLEEWEVNLPNEQEEEEMRALLANIYRMDSFENMGNVTLDNYKSLKDYVNVSIVQDHFCVIHELLPEETHRFQRMWGYAVIASKQWSKRSNAKKYQHNYKVMGFGDKAQ
;
A
#
# COMPACT_ATOMS: atom_id res chain seq x y z
N MET A 1 43.78 -27.55 -6.66
CA MET A 1 42.41 -27.38 -7.21
C MET A 1 41.26 -27.55 -6.20
N ARG A 2 41.48 -27.72 -4.89
CA ARG A 2 40.38 -27.85 -3.89
C ARG A 2 40.11 -26.60 -3.04
N VAL A 3 41.08 -25.69 -2.92
CA VAL A 3 41.01 -24.54 -2.01
C VAL A 3 40.09 -23.42 -2.53
N GLU A 4 40.03 -23.23 -3.85
CA GLU A 4 39.18 -22.19 -4.47
C GLU A 4 37.68 -22.51 -4.32
N TRP A 5 37.30 -23.78 -4.33
CA TRP A 5 35.91 -24.20 -4.17
C TRP A 5 35.42 -23.98 -2.74
N THR A 6 36.25 -24.30 -1.74
CA THR A 6 35.94 -24.02 -0.33
C THR A 6 35.83 -22.52 -0.06
N LEU A 7 36.68 -21.68 -0.68
CA LEU A 7 36.61 -20.23 -0.51
C LEU A 7 35.33 -19.64 -1.12
N ARG A 8 34.92 -20.12 -2.31
CA ARG A 8 33.67 -19.69 -2.96
C ARG A 8 32.43 -20.09 -2.17
N LEU A 9 32.44 -21.26 -1.54
CA LEU A 9 31.34 -21.73 -0.69
C LEU A 9 31.21 -20.89 0.59
N ILE A 10 32.34 -20.48 1.17
CA ILE A 10 32.36 -19.58 2.34
C ILE A 10 31.88 -18.16 1.97
N ILE A 11 32.29 -17.64 0.81
CA ILE A 11 31.80 -16.32 0.34
C ILE A 11 30.30 -16.36 0.03
N ALA A 12 29.80 -17.45 -0.55
CA ALA A 12 28.37 -17.64 -0.81
C ALA A 12 27.54 -17.82 0.48
N LEU A 13 28.13 -18.39 1.53
CA LEU A 13 27.50 -18.49 2.86
C LEU A 13 27.58 -17.19 3.68
N LEU A 14 28.59 -16.35 3.44
CA LEU A 14 28.72 -15.02 4.05
C LEU A 14 27.85 -13.96 3.37
N LEU A 15 27.45 -14.21 2.13
CA LEU A 15 26.33 -13.54 1.47
C LEU A 15 25.04 -14.19 1.97
N GLU A 16 24.76 -14.07 3.27
CA GLU A 16 23.38 -14.22 3.71
C GLU A 16 22.55 -13.28 2.83
N PRO A 17 21.48 -13.76 2.16
CA PRO A 17 20.52 -12.84 1.57
C PRO A 17 20.09 -11.99 2.75
N LYS A 18 20.40 -10.70 2.67
CA LYS A 18 19.98 -9.71 3.65
C LYS A 18 18.46 -9.77 3.59
N THR A 19 17.87 -10.63 4.41
CA THR A 19 16.42 -10.70 4.59
C THR A 19 16.09 -9.32 5.11
N ALA A 20 15.59 -8.49 4.20
CA ALA A 20 15.17 -7.15 4.53
C ALA A 20 14.26 -7.29 5.75
N ASN A 21 14.58 -6.59 6.83
CA ASN A 21 13.69 -6.50 7.97
C ASN A 21 12.29 -6.22 7.40
N LEU A 22 11.36 -7.14 7.68
CA LEU A 22 9.95 -6.99 7.32
C LEU A 22 9.54 -5.59 7.75
N CYS A 23 9.26 -4.74 6.76
CA CYS A 23 8.92 -3.36 7.01
C CYS A 23 7.70 -3.30 7.93
N SER A 24 7.80 -2.58 9.05
CA SER A 24 6.66 -2.31 9.92
C SER A 24 6.14 -0.91 9.64
N VAL A 25 4.99 -0.82 8.97
CA VAL A 25 4.30 0.43 8.59
C VAL A 25 4.04 1.32 9.82
N GLU A 26 3.81 0.72 10.99
CA GLU A 26 3.56 1.43 12.25
C GLU A 26 4.79 2.19 12.77
N THR A 27 5.99 1.75 12.40
CA THR A 27 7.26 2.34 12.87
C THR A 27 7.87 3.35 11.90
N VAL A 28 7.22 3.55 10.75
CA VAL A 28 7.74 4.41 9.68
C VAL A 28 7.70 5.87 10.10
N ALA A 29 8.84 6.55 9.97
CA ALA A 29 9.00 7.94 10.40
C ALA A 29 8.59 8.96 9.34
N SER A 30 8.34 8.56 8.08
CA SER A 30 7.93 9.47 6.99
C SER A 30 7.27 8.76 5.79
N ILE A 31 6.53 9.50 4.96
CA ILE A 31 5.98 8.97 3.69
C ILE A 31 7.08 8.54 2.71
N THR A 32 8.24 9.19 2.73
CA THR A 32 9.36 8.76 1.87
C THR A 32 9.86 7.38 2.27
N GLU A 33 10.03 7.14 3.57
CA GLU A 33 10.42 5.83 4.09
C GLU A 33 9.33 4.79 3.85
N LEU A 34 8.05 5.17 3.98
CA LEU A 34 6.90 4.33 3.64
C LEU A 34 6.97 3.86 2.18
N ASN A 35 7.18 4.79 1.26
CA ASN A 35 7.28 4.49 -0.17
C ASN A 35 8.46 3.57 -0.46
N SER A 36 9.65 3.85 0.10
CA SER A 36 10.81 2.98 -0.04
C SER A 36 10.57 1.58 0.52
N CYS A 37 9.80 1.47 1.60
CA CYS A 37 9.35 0.21 2.15
C CYS A 37 8.44 -0.54 1.16
N PHE A 38 7.38 0.08 0.65
CA PHE A 38 6.47 -0.56 -0.32
C PHE A 38 7.18 -0.92 -1.63
N GLU A 39 8.12 -0.10 -2.09
CA GLU A 39 8.96 -0.38 -3.26
C GLU A 39 9.76 -1.68 -3.14
N SER A 40 10.13 -2.09 -1.92
CA SER A 40 10.82 -3.37 -1.71
C SER A 40 9.96 -4.60 -2.02
N PHE A 41 8.64 -4.46 -1.99
CA PHE A 41 7.67 -5.52 -2.32
C PHE A 41 7.24 -5.50 -3.79
N PHE A 42 7.47 -4.40 -4.51
CA PHE A 42 7.17 -4.34 -5.94
C PHE A 42 8.30 -4.97 -6.76
N THR A 43 7.92 -5.80 -7.73
CA THR A 43 8.91 -6.53 -8.54
C THR A 43 9.65 -5.61 -9.50
N THR A 44 10.99 -5.63 -9.43
CA THR A 44 11.87 -4.83 -10.30
C THR A 44 12.14 -5.45 -11.68
N SER A 45 11.77 -6.72 -11.89
CA SER A 45 12.25 -7.50 -13.06
C SER A 45 11.25 -8.48 -13.67
N SER A 46 10.03 -8.59 -13.14
CA SER A 46 9.07 -9.57 -13.64
C SER A 46 7.66 -8.95 -13.67
N SER A 47 7.12 -8.72 -14.86
CA SER A 47 5.70 -8.37 -15.03
C SER A 47 4.82 -9.56 -14.63
N THR A 48 3.65 -9.31 -14.06
CA THR A 48 2.60 -10.35 -13.91
C THR A 48 2.01 -10.69 -15.29
N THR A 49 1.41 -11.87 -15.42
CA THR A 49 0.65 -12.22 -16.63
C THR A 49 -0.72 -11.54 -16.61
N LEU A 50 -1.37 -11.39 -17.77
CA LEU A 50 -2.70 -10.79 -17.83
C LEU A 50 -3.71 -11.65 -17.05
N GLU A 51 -3.61 -12.97 -17.19
CA GLU A 51 -4.50 -13.93 -16.54
C GLU A 51 -4.34 -13.89 -15.01
N GLU A 52 -3.11 -13.82 -14.52
CA GLU A 52 -2.83 -13.67 -13.08
C GLU A 52 -3.33 -12.31 -12.57
N TRP A 53 -3.18 -11.25 -13.35
CA TRP A 53 -3.70 -9.93 -12.99
C TRP A 53 -5.23 -9.92 -12.89
N GLU A 54 -5.93 -10.47 -13.88
CA GLU A 54 -7.40 -10.52 -13.92
C GLU A 54 -8.01 -11.32 -12.75
N VAL A 55 -7.40 -12.44 -12.37
CA VAL A 55 -7.88 -13.27 -11.24
C VAL A 55 -7.66 -12.56 -9.89
N ASN A 56 -6.65 -11.70 -9.80
CA ASN A 56 -6.31 -10.99 -8.58
C ASN A 56 -7.08 -9.67 -8.42
N LEU A 57 -7.81 -9.21 -9.45
CA LEU A 57 -8.65 -8.02 -9.34
C LEU A 57 -9.68 -8.14 -8.21
N PRO A 58 -10.05 -7.00 -7.59
CA PRO A 58 -11.15 -6.94 -6.64
C PRO A 58 -12.44 -7.48 -7.26
N ASN A 59 -13.22 -8.21 -6.47
CA ASN A 59 -14.61 -8.51 -6.85
C ASN A 59 -15.53 -7.34 -6.46
N GLU A 60 -16.78 -7.36 -6.95
CA GLU A 60 -17.75 -6.27 -6.72
C GLU A 60 -17.98 -5.95 -5.23
N GLN A 61 -18.00 -6.97 -4.37
CA GLN A 61 -18.19 -6.82 -2.94
C GLN A 61 -16.99 -6.09 -2.31
N GLU A 62 -15.77 -6.45 -2.70
CA GLU A 62 -14.56 -5.81 -2.21
C GLU A 62 -14.45 -4.37 -2.68
N GLU A 63 -14.85 -4.08 -3.92
CA GLU A 63 -14.90 -2.69 -4.42
C GLU A 63 -15.90 -1.84 -3.63
N GLU A 64 -17.09 -2.39 -3.32
CA GLU A 64 -18.10 -1.70 -2.53
C GLU A 64 -17.61 -1.44 -1.10
N GLU A 65 -17.02 -2.45 -0.46
CA GLU A 65 -16.41 -2.32 0.87
C GLU A 65 -15.28 -1.28 0.86
N MET A 66 -14.43 -1.26 -0.17
CA MET A 66 -13.32 -0.29 -0.26
C MET A 66 -13.86 1.12 -0.45
N ARG A 67 -14.88 1.29 -1.30
CA ARG A 67 -15.54 2.58 -1.49
C ARG A 67 -16.15 3.08 -0.19
N ALA A 68 -16.78 2.21 0.59
CA ALA A 68 -17.36 2.55 1.88
C ALA A 68 -16.27 2.90 2.93
N LEU A 69 -15.17 2.16 2.98
CA LEU A 69 -14.01 2.44 3.82
C LEU A 69 -13.41 3.82 3.49
N LEU A 70 -13.11 4.06 2.22
CA LEU A 70 -12.59 5.35 1.75
C LEU A 70 -13.55 6.49 2.09
N ALA A 71 -14.85 6.32 1.82
CA ALA A 71 -15.85 7.34 2.15
C ALA A 71 -15.90 7.66 3.65
N ASN A 72 -15.72 6.67 4.51
CA ASN A 72 -15.64 6.86 5.96
C ASN A 72 -14.39 7.68 6.33
N ILE A 73 -13.21 7.26 5.86
CA ILE A 73 -11.94 7.94 6.13
C ILE A 73 -11.96 9.39 5.62
N TYR A 74 -12.46 9.64 4.41
CA TYR A 74 -12.58 10.99 3.85
C TYR A 74 -13.54 11.90 4.62
N ARG A 75 -14.47 11.35 5.41
CA ARG A 75 -15.36 12.14 6.25
C ARG A 75 -14.69 12.58 7.56
N MET A 76 -13.64 11.90 8.00
CA MET A 76 -12.91 12.23 9.23
C MET A 76 -12.14 13.54 9.14
N ASP A 77 -12.05 14.25 10.26
CA ASP A 77 -11.27 15.49 10.39
C ASP A 77 -9.83 15.22 10.85
N SER A 78 -9.66 14.23 11.74
CA SER A 78 -8.39 13.70 12.25
C SER A 78 -8.45 12.16 12.32
N PHE A 79 -7.29 11.51 12.50
CA PHE A 79 -7.17 10.05 12.58
C PHE A 79 -6.88 9.53 13.99
N GLU A 80 -6.95 10.38 15.03
CA GLU A 80 -6.63 10.01 16.41
C GLU A 80 -7.52 8.86 16.94
N ASN A 81 -8.78 8.80 16.50
CA ASN A 81 -9.73 7.76 16.91
C ASN A 81 -9.83 6.61 15.90
N MET A 82 -8.92 6.57 14.93
CA MET A 82 -9.01 5.66 13.79
C MET A 82 -8.47 4.26 14.10
N GLY A 83 -7.78 4.09 15.23
CA GLY A 83 -7.45 2.77 15.79
C GLY A 83 -8.67 1.87 16.05
N ASN A 84 -9.89 2.42 15.95
CA ASN A 84 -11.17 1.70 16.02
C ASN A 84 -12.00 1.74 14.72
N VAL A 85 -11.46 2.19 13.58
CA VAL A 85 -12.08 1.86 12.27
C VAL A 85 -11.74 0.41 12.00
N THR A 86 -12.44 -0.47 12.69
CA THR A 86 -12.21 -1.89 12.59
C THR A 86 -12.67 -2.35 11.22
N LEU A 87 -11.71 -2.93 10.49
CA LEU A 87 -11.98 -3.73 9.29
C LEU A 87 -13.01 -4.84 9.55
N ASP A 88 -13.37 -5.11 10.81
CA ASP A 88 -14.51 -5.94 11.21
C ASP A 88 -15.82 -5.61 10.48
N ASN A 89 -16.04 -4.34 10.10
CA ASN A 89 -17.23 -3.93 9.33
C ASN A 89 -17.11 -4.25 7.82
N TYR A 90 -15.91 -4.61 7.35
CA TYR A 90 -15.57 -4.87 5.95
C TYR A 90 -15.02 -6.30 5.85
N LYS A 91 -15.94 -7.27 5.92
CA LYS A 91 -15.61 -8.69 6.09
C LYS A 91 -14.73 -9.24 4.96
N SER A 92 -14.90 -8.75 3.75
CA SER A 92 -14.17 -9.22 2.58
C SER A 92 -12.79 -8.56 2.52
N LEU A 93 -12.67 -7.30 2.96
CA LEU A 93 -11.41 -6.57 2.96
C LEU A 93 -10.45 -6.94 4.08
N LYS A 94 -10.95 -7.28 5.27
CA LYS A 94 -10.09 -7.51 6.46
C LYS A 94 -9.04 -8.61 6.25
N ASP A 95 -9.30 -9.53 5.33
CA ASP A 95 -8.41 -10.66 5.04
C ASP A 95 -7.27 -10.28 4.08
N TYR A 96 -7.34 -9.09 3.45
CA TYR A 96 -6.38 -8.65 2.43
C TYR A 96 -5.80 -7.26 2.68
N VAL A 97 -6.46 -6.42 3.47
CA VAL A 97 -6.11 -5.00 3.65
C VAL A 97 -5.84 -4.73 5.12
N ASN A 98 -4.90 -3.83 5.40
CA ASN A 98 -4.69 -3.22 6.69
C ASN A 98 -4.81 -1.69 6.59
N VAL A 99 -5.14 -1.05 7.71
CA VAL A 99 -5.20 0.40 7.84
C VAL A 99 -4.25 0.82 8.95
N SER A 100 -3.25 1.62 8.61
CA SER A 100 -2.22 2.10 9.52
C SER A 100 -2.24 3.62 9.61
N ILE A 101 -1.92 4.17 10.77
CA ILE A 101 -1.75 5.62 10.97
C ILE A 101 -0.27 5.95 11.04
N VAL A 102 0.17 6.86 10.18
CA VAL A 102 1.56 7.32 10.11
C VAL A 102 1.61 8.79 10.51
N GLN A 103 2.48 9.10 11.48
CA GLN A 103 2.68 10.45 12.03
C GLN A 103 1.39 11.15 12.50
N ASP A 104 0.35 10.41 12.93
CA ASP A 104 -0.96 10.95 13.36
C ASP A 104 -1.71 11.78 12.29
N HIS A 105 -1.20 11.85 11.06
CA HIS A 105 -1.68 12.79 10.05
C HIS A 105 -2.01 12.10 8.73
N PHE A 106 -1.44 10.92 8.50
CA PHE A 106 -1.67 10.10 7.32
C PHE A 106 -2.36 8.79 7.69
N CYS A 107 -3.44 8.49 6.99
CA CYS A 107 -4.05 7.19 6.95
C CYS A 107 -3.45 6.44 5.76
N VAL A 108 -2.89 5.27 5.99
CA VAL A 108 -2.36 4.38 4.96
C VAL A 108 -3.26 3.15 4.89
N ILE A 109 -3.95 2.99 3.78
CA ILE A 109 -4.67 1.76 3.46
C ILE A 109 -3.75 0.97 2.56
N HIS A 110 -3.37 -0.24 2.95
CA HIS A 110 -2.46 -1.04 2.15
C HIS A 110 -2.84 -2.51 2.20
N GLU A 111 -2.48 -3.23 1.16
CA GLU A 111 -2.60 -4.68 1.20
C GLU A 111 -1.70 -5.26 2.30
N LEU A 112 -2.10 -6.40 2.86
CA LEU A 112 -1.29 -7.14 3.84
C LEU A 112 0.09 -7.41 3.24
N LEU A 113 1.12 -7.10 4.02
CA LEU A 113 2.49 -7.28 3.58
C LEU A 113 2.77 -8.77 3.45
N PRO A 114 3.31 -9.24 2.31
CA PRO A 114 3.66 -10.65 2.14
C PRO A 114 4.78 -11.03 3.12
N GLU A 115 4.65 -12.19 3.75
CA GLU A 115 5.65 -12.71 4.71
C GLU A 115 6.94 -13.20 4.03
N GLU A 116 6.89 -13.52 2.74
CA GLU A 116 8.02 -14.02 1.94
C GLU A 116 8.25 -13.17 0.67
N THR A 117 9.14 -13.60 -0.25
CA THR A 117 9.36 -12.99 -1.58
C THR A 117 8.14 -13.05 -2.52
N HIS A 118 6.96 -13.34 -1.99
CA HIS A 118 5.71 -13.33 -2.71
C HIS A 118 5.24 -11.91 -2.98
N ARG A 119 4.51 -11.75 -4.07
CA ARG A 119 3.87 -10.48 -4.43
C ARG A 119 2.61 -10.30 -3.60
N PHE A 120 2.12 -9.07 -3.53
CA PHE A 120 0.76 -8.77 -3.12
C PHE A 120 -0.24 -9.69 -3.87
N GLN A 121 -1.08 -10.39 -3.10
CA GLN A 121 -2.06 -11.37 -3.58
C GLN A 121 -3.09 -10.73 -4.50
N ARG A 122 -3.56 -9.54 -4.15
CA ARG A 122 -4.68 -8.87 -4.80
C ARG A 122 -4.25 -7.64 -5.60
N MET A 123 -2.98 -7.26 -5.50
CA MET A 123 -2.37 -6.13 -6.22
C MET A 123 -3.11 -4.80 -6.00
N TRP A 124 -3.73 -4.58 -4.83
CA TRP A 124 -4.37 -3.29 -4.48
C TRP A 124 -3.34 -2.17 -4.34
N GLY A 125 -2.10 -2.55 -4.04
CA GLY A 125 -1.05 -1.60 -3.68
C GLY A 125 -1.37 -0.93 -2.34
N TYR A 126 -1.25 0.40 -2.32
CA TYR A 126 -1.55 1.19 -1.14
C TYR A 126 -2.06 2.59 -1.51
N ALA A 127 -2.84 3.18 -0.61
CA ALA A 127 -3.35 4.54 -0.70
C ALA A 127 -2.98 5.30 0.58
N VAL A 128 -2.46 6.52 0.41
CA VAL A 128 -2.13 7.43 1.51
C VAL A 128 -3.10 8.60 1.50
N ILE A 129 -3.81 8.82 2.60
CA ILE A 129 -4.80 9.87 2.76
C ILE A 129 -4.35 10.80 3.90
N ALA A 130 -4.16 12.07 3.60
CA ALA A 130 -3.86 13.08 4.62
C ALA A 130 -5.14 13.55 5.33
N SER A 131 -5.07 13.71 6.65
CA SER A 131 -6.18 14.24 7.45
C SER A 131 -6.53 15.68 7.04
N LYS A 132 -7.81 16.05 7.19
CA LYS A 132 -8.28 17.39 6.79
C LYS A 132 -7.62 18.53 7.55
N GLN A 133 -7.34 18.30 8.83
CA GLN A 133 -6.68 19.30 9.67
C GLN A 133 -5.29 19.66 9.12
N TRP A 134 -4.59 18.71 8.49
CA TRP A 134 -3.27 18.90 7.87
C TRP A 134 -3.34 19.26 6.38
N SER A 135 -4.42 18.90 5.68
CA SER A 135 -4.61 19.24 4.26
C SER A 135 -5.24 20.63 4.04
N LYS A 136 -5.75 21.27 5.10
CA LYS A 136 -6.12 22.69 5.09
C LYS A 136 -4.87 23.54 4.85
N ARG A 137 -4.51 23.74 3.58
CA ARG A 137 -3.91 25.00 3.14
C ARG A 137 -4.75 26.11 3.76
N SER A 138 -4.10 27.08 4.41
CA SER A 138 -4.77 28.30 4.83
C SER A 138 -5.59 28.83 3.64
N ASN A 139 -6.91 28.75 3.71
CA ASN A 139 -7.78 29.27 2.66
C ASN A 139 -7.69 30.79 2.69
N ALA A 140 -6.73 31.33 1.94
CA ALA A 140 -6.64 32.74 1.63
C ALA A 140 -6.27 32.91 0.15
N LYS A 141 -7.29 32.67 -0.70
CA LYS A 141 -7.44 33.15 -2.09
C LYS A 141 -6.64 32.41 -3.18
N LYS A 142 -7.33 32.11 -4.30
CA LYS A 142 -6.91 31.34 -5.49
C LYS A 142 -6.84 29.84 -5.19
N TYR A 143 -7.68 28.95 -5.73
CA TYR A 143 -8.05 28.77 -7.12
C TYR A 143 -9.43 28.08 -7.16
N GLN A 144 -10.45 28.83 -7.59
CA GLN A 144 -11.80 28.30 -7.85
C GLN A 144 -11.96 27.87 -9.33
N HIS A 145 -10.87 27.50 -10.00
CA HIS A 145 -10.91 27.00 -11.38
C HIS A 145 -10.02 25.76 -11.49
N ASN A 146 -10.60 24.72 -12.07
CA ASN A 146 -10.02 23.42 -12.48
C ASN A 146 -10.41 22.22 -11.60
N TYR A 147 -11.72 21.92 -11.54
CA TYR A 147 -12.13 20.52 -11.49
C TYR A 147 -12.10 19.97 -12.91
N LYS A 148 -11.02 19.27 -13.28
CA LYS A 148 -11.04 18.33 -14.40
C LYS A 148 -11.31 16.95 -13.80
N VAL A 149 -12.58 16.58 -13.79
CA VAL A 149 -13.02 15.20 -13.54
C VAL A 149 -12.42 14.35 -14.66
N MET A 150 -11.47 13.46 -14.33
CA MET A 150 -11.12 12.38 -15.25
C MET A 150 -12.28 11.39 -15.24
N GLY A 151 -13.21 11.58 -16.17
CA GLY A 151 -14.23 10.59 -16.47
C GLY A 151 -13.55 9.36 -17.06
N PHE A 152 -13.82 8.21 -16.44
CA PHE A 152 -13.80 6.94 -17.17
C PHE A 152 -14.83 7.06 -18.28
N GLY A 153 -14.33 7.20 -19.50
CA GLY A 153 -15.10 7.24 -20.73
C GLY A 153 -14.60 6.12 -21.61
N ASP A 154 -15.46 5.12 -21.74
CA ASP A 154 -15.61 4.18 -22.85
C ASP A 154 -14.82 4.54 -24.12
N LYS A 155 -14.13 3.54 -24.66
CA LYS A 155 -14.48 3.01 -25.99
C LYS A 155 -13.75 1.71 -26.29
N ALA A 156 -14.54 0.64 -26.26
CA ALA A 156 -14.43 -0.44 -27.21
C ALA A 156 -14.87 0.01 -28.62
N GLN A 157 -14.42 -0.77 -29.62
CA GLN A 157 -14.60 -0.70 -31.08
C GLN A 157 -13.55 0.13 -31.85
#